data_AF-A0A2W5K530-F1
#
_entry.id   AF-A0A2W5K530-F1
#
_cell.length_a   1.000
_cell.length_b   1.000
_cell.length_c   1.000
_cell.angle_alpha   90.00
_cell.angle_beta   90.00
_cell.angle_gamma   90.00
#
_symmetry.space_group_name_H-M   'P 1'
#
loop_
_entity.id
_entity.type
_entity.pdbx_description
1 polymer ?
#
loop_
_entity_poly.entity_id
_entity_poly.type
_entity_poly.pdbx_seq_one_letter_code
_entity_poly.pdbx_strand_id
1 'polypeptide(L)'
;MKRIVTKLLAALFVLMFALPVLAKDVRDGELTLEPARDDRFSVNGFTMGKAELYGYLSELKSSEGLRKIVLKRSKKASDAQRSAIGSIARALELEAVDAEGADLRTPQP
;
A
#
# COMPACT_ATOMS: atom_id res chain seq x y z
N MET A 1 -8.97 50.02 11.49
CA MET A 1 -7.82 49.10 11.74
C MET A 1 -8.26 47.76 12.35
N LYS A 2 -9.04 47.71 13.43
CA LYS A 2 -9.46 46.46 14.11
C LYS A 2 -10.18 45.43 13.21
N ARG A 3 -10.97 45.87 12.21
CA ARG A 3 -11.73 44.99 11.29
C ARG A 3 -10.89 44.27 10.22
N ILE A 4 -9.70 44.77 9.91
CA ILE A 4 -8.81 44.16 8.90
C ILE A 4 -7.98 43.04 9.56
N VAL A 5 -7.56 43.25 10.81
CA VAL A 5 -6.85 42.26 11.62
C VAL A 5 -7.70 41.01 11.87
N THR A 6 -9.02 41.18 12.10
CA THR A 6 -9.94 40.04 12.29
C THR A 6 -10.12 39.20 11.03
N LYS A 7 -10.10 39.82 9.84
CA LYS A 7 -10.22 39.10 8.56
C LYS A 7 -8.94 38.34 8.19
N LEU A 8 -7.78 38.87 8.57
CA LEU A 8 -6.50 38.16 8.42
C LEU A 8 -6.38 36.97 9.38
N LEU A 9 -6.84 37.10 10.63
CA LEU A 9 -6.82 35.98 11.59
C LEU A 9 -7.76 34.84 11.17
N ALA A 10 -8.94 35.17 10.63
CA ALA A 10 -9.89 34.17 10.14
C ALA A 10 -9.34 33.39 8.91
N ALA A 11 -8.61 34.05 8.01
CA ALA A 11 -7.98 33.41 6.87
C ALA A 11 -6.85 32.45 7.29
N LEU A 12 -6.14 32.76 8.39
CA LEU A 12 -5.08 31.88 8.94
C LEU A 12 -5.66 30.63 9.63
N PHE A 13 -6.87 30.71 10.19
CA PHE A 13 -7.52 29.60 10.88
C PHE A 13 -8.07 28.53 9.92
N VAL A 14 -8.49 28.93 8.71
CA VAL A 14 -8.98 28.00 7.67
C VAL A 14 -7.84 27.16 7.07
N LEU A 15 -6.60 27.67 7.08
CA LEU A 15 -5.44 26.94 6.53
C LEU A 15 -4.95 25.80 7.44
N MET A 16 -5.29 25.81 8.75
CA MET A 16 -4.83 24.78 9.69
C MET A 16 -5.56 23.44 9.58
N PHE A 17 -6.68 23.37 8.85
CA PHE A 17 -7.45 22.12 8.68
C PHE A 17 -7.18 21.39 7.36
N ALA A 18 -6.33 21.92 6.49
CA ALA A 18 -5.92 21.25 5.26
C ALA A 18 -4.64 20.42 5.49
N LEU A 19 -4.61 19.60 6.56
CA LEU A 19 -3.65 18.51 6.58
C LEU A 19 -4.13 17.49 5.53
N PRO A 20 -3.35 17.19 4.48
CA PRO A 20 -3.65 16.01 3.68
C PRO A 20 -3.63 14.85 4.67
N VAL A 21 -4.79 14.24 4.89
CA VAL A 21 -4.85 12.93 5.53
C VAL A 21 -4.06 12.03 4.60
N LEU A 22 -2.78 11.82 4.92
CA LEU A 22 -1.94 10.81 4.28
C LEU A 22 -2.76 9.53 4.36
N ALA A 23 -3.29 9.12 3.21
CA ALA A 23 -4.07 7.91 3.12
C ALA A 23 -3.14 6.80 3.61
N LYS A 24 -3.43 6.23 4.78
CA LYS A 24 -2.66 5.10 5.29
C LYS A 24 -2.56 4.05 4.19
N ASP A 25 -1.35 3.59 3.95
CA ASP A 25 -1.08 2.55 2.96
C ASP A 25 -1.81 1.27 3.38
N VAL A 26 -1.84 1.00 4.69
CA VAL A 26 -2.60 -0.09 5.30
C VAL A 26 -3.99 0.38 5.75
N ARG A 27 -5.03 -0.27 5.25
CA ARG A 27 -6.42 -0.07 5.67
C ARG A 27 -6.95 -1.37 6.26
N ASP A 28 -7.40 -1.33 7.52
CA ASP A 28 -7.91 -2.50 8.24
C ASP A 28 -6.94 -3.70 8.27
N GLY A 29 -5.64 -3.43 8.27
CA GLY A 29 -4.60 -4.47 8.22
C GLY A 29 -4.36 -5.03 6.81
N GLU A 30 -4.96 -4.43 5.78
CA GLU A 30 -4.79 -4.81 4.38
C GLU A 30 -4.00 -3.77 3.60
N LEU A 31 -3.06 -4.24 2.77
CA LEU A 31 -2.39 -3.43 1.76
C LEU A 31 -2.81 -3.92 0.37
N THR A 32 -3.18 -2.98 -0.49
CA THR A 32 -3.39 -3.25 -1.90
C THR A 32 -2.15 -2.92 -2.72
N LEU A 33 -1.77 -3.82 -3.63
CA LEU A 33 -0.73 -3.58 -4.63
C LEU A 33 -1.20 -3.99 -6.03
N GLU A 34 -0.60 -3.40 -7.06
CA GLU A 34 -0.85 -3.75 -8.47
C GLU A 34 0.44 -4.28 -9.13
N PRO A 35 0.34 -5.19 -10.10
CA PRO A 35 1.49 -5.55 -10.92
C PRO A 35 1.89 -4.35 -11.79
N ALA A 36 3.19 -4.11 -11.88
CA ALA A 36 3.80 -3.15 -12.79
C ALA A 36 4.61 -3.87 -13.87
N ARG A 37 5.18 -3.12 -14.81
CA ARG A 37 6.05 -3.68 -15.84
C ARG A 37 7.37 -4.20 -15.23
N ASP A 38 8.07 -5.03 -15.99
CA ASP A 38 9.42 -5.52 -15.67
C ASP A 38 9.50 -6.25 -14.32
N ASP A 39 8.48 -7.06 -14.01
CA ASP A 39 8.33 -7.81 -12.77
C ASP A 39 8.38 -6.94 -11.48
N ARG A 40 7.96 -5.68 -11.59
CA ARG A 40 7.84 -4.73 -10.47
C ARG A 40 6.41 -4.66 -9.91
N PHE A 41 6.25 -3.96 -8.80
CA PHE A 41 4.96 -3.81 -8.09
C PHE A 41 4.66 -2.35 -7.84
N SER A 42 3.40 -1.95 -7.96
CA SER A 42 2.94 -0.59 -7.69
C SER A 42 2.12 -0.55 -6.41
N VAL A 43 2.50 0.34 -5.49
CA VAL A 43 1.76 0.65 -4.26
C VAL A 43 1.59 2.15 -4.16
N ASN A 44 0.35 2.64 -4.15
CA ASN A 44 0.03 4.08 -4.04
C ASN A 44 0.83 4.98 -5.01
N GLY A 45 1.12 4.48 -6.21
CA GLY A 45 1.85 5.21 -7.24
C GLY A 45 3.38 5.01 -7.22
N PHE A 46 3.93 4.38 -6.19
CA PHE A 46 5.35 4.03 -6.10
C PHE A 46 5.60 2.65 -6.70
N THR A 47 6.60 2.54 -7.57
CA THR A 47 6.95 1.28 -8.25
C THR A 47 8.22 0.67 -7.67
N MET A 48 8.11 -0.54 -7.13
CA MET A 48 9.15 -1.22 -6.36
C MET A 48 9.55 -2.55 -7.01
N GLY A 49 10.83 -2.88 -6.95
CA GLY A 49 11.31 -4.23 -7.22
C GLY A 49 10.98 -5.19 -6.06
N LYS A 50 11.26 -6.48 -6.26
CA LYS A 50 10.96 -7.53 -5.26
C LYS A 50 11.61 -7.28 -3.88
N ALA A 51 12.89 -6.88 -3.85
CA ALA A 51 13.62 -6.64 -2.60
C ALA A 51 13.10 -5.40 -1.86
N GLU A 52 12.85 -4.32 -2.60
CA GLU A 52 12.25 -3.08 -2.07
C GLU A 52 10.87 -3.34 -1.50
N LEU A 53 10.04 -4.11 -2.22
CA LEU A 53 8.72 -4.52 -1.75
C LEU A 53 8.82 -5.34 -0.46
N TYR A 54 9.76 -6.30 -0.36
CA TYR A 54 9.95 -7.08 0.86
C TYR A 54 10.25 -6.19 2.07
N GLY A 55 11.21 -5.28 1.93
CA GLY A 55 11.58 -4.36 3.01
C GLY A 55 10.41 -3.47 3.44
N TYR A 56 9.68 -2.93 2.47
CA TYR A 56 8.50 -2.11 2.72
C TYR A 56 7.37 -2.88 3.42
N LEU A 57 7.04 -4.08 2.97
CA LEU A 57 6.02 -4.92 3.62
C LEU A 57 6.41 -5.35 5.03
N SER A 58 7.70 -5.62 5.25
CA SER A 58 8.22 -5.93 6.59
C SER A 58 8.02 -4.75 7.54
N GLU A 59 8.35 -3.54 7.07
CA GLU A 59 8.14 -2.32 7.84
C GLU A 59 6.65 -2.12 8.16
N LEU A 60 5.77 -2.18 7.17
CA LEU A 60 4.32 -2.05 7.37
C LEU A 60 3.73 -3.11 8.32
N LYS A 61 4.27 -4.34 8.30
CA LYS A 61 3.88 -5.38 9.27
C LYS A 61 4.22 -4.96 10.70
N SER A 62 5.42 -4.43 10.93
CA SER A 62 5.87 -4.03 12.25
C SER A 62 5.27 -2.70 12.74
N SER A 63 5.10 -1.71 11.87
CA SER A 63 4.70 -0.35 12.26
C SER A 63 3.22 -0.05 12.06
N GLU A 64 2.59 -0.64 11.04
CA GLU A 64 1.19 -0.36 10.68
C GLU A 64 0.24 -1.56 10.88
N GLY A 65 0.76 -2.70 11.35
CA GLY A 65 -0.04 -3.88 11.64
C GLY A 65 -0.62 -4.53 10.38
N LEU A 66 0.13 -4.50 9.28
CA LEU A 66 -0.21 -5.24 8.06
C LEU A 66 -0.35 -6.74 8.35
N ARG A 67 -1.47 -7.31 7.87
CA ARG A 67 -1.80 -8.74 7.99
C ARG A 67 -2.05 -9.39 6.63
N LYS A 68 -2.53 -8.62 5.66
CA LYS A 68 -2.98 -9.15 4.37
C LYS A 68 -2.54 -8.29 3.19
N ILE A 69 -2.07 -8.95 2.15
CA ILE A 69 -1.71 -8.36 0.87
C ILE A 69 -2.80 -8.73 -0.14
N VAL A 70 -3.27 -7.72 -0.88
CA VAL A 70 -4.24 -7.89 -1.97
C VAL A 70 -3.59 -7.49 -3.28
N LEU A 71 -3.36 -8.47 -4.16
CA LEU A 71 -2.90 -8.24 -5.53
C LEU A 71 -4.10 -7.86 -6.41
N LYS A 72 -4.27 -6.56 -6.66
CA LYS A 72 -5.21 -6.07 -7.67
C LYS A 72 -4.72 -6.43 -9.07
N ARG A 73 -5.68 -6.57 -10.00
CA ARG A 73 -5.41 -6.87 -11.41
C ARG A 73 -4.49 -8.10 -11.58
N SER A 74 -4.67 -9.14 -10.76
CA SER A 74 -3.84 -10.35 -10.77
C SER A 74 -3.73 -11.01 -12.14
N LYS A 75 -4.77 -10.91 -12.99
CA LYS A 75 -4.74 -11.34 -14.40
C LYS A 75 -3.65 -10.69 -15.25
N LYS A 76 -3.16 -9.49 -14.86
CA LYS A 76 -2.05 -8.78 -15.51
C LYS A 76 -0.69 -9.10 -14.88
N ALA A 77 -0.67 -9.80 -13.74
CA ALA A 77 0.56 -10.18 -13.07
C ALA A 77 1.18 -11.41 -13.74
N SER A 78 2.49 -11.37 -13.96
CA SER A 78 3.27 -12.53 -14.38
C SER A 78 3.25 -13.61 -13.28
N ASP A 79 3.52 -14.85 -13.67
CA ASP A 79 3.63 -15.95 -12.69
C ASP A 79 4.80 -15.71 -11.72
N ALA A 80 5.87 -15.06 -12.20
CA ALA A 80 6.99 -14.62 -11.38
C ALA A 80 6.54 -13.61 -10.31
N GLN A 81 5.70 -12.63 -10.65
CA GLN A 81 5.14 -11.67 -9.70
C GLN A 81 4.24 -12.34 -8.66
N ARG A 82 3.34 -13.24 -9.09
CA ARG A 82 2.45 -13.98 -8.16
C ARG A 82 3.25 -14.85 -7.20
N SER A 83 4.22 -15.60 -7.74
CA SER A 83 5.13 -16.44 -6.94
C SER A 83 5.99 -15.62 -5.98
N ALA A 84 6.45 -14.44 -6.41
CA ALA A 84 7.18 -13.52 -5.54
C ALA A 84 6.31 -13.03 -4.37
N ILE A 85 5.08 -12.59 -4.63
CA ILE A 85 4.13 -12.17 -3.57
C ILE A 85 3.87 -13.32 -2.61
N GLY A 86 3.57 -14.51 -3.11
CA GLY A 86 3.34 -15.69 -2.29
C GLY A 86 4.54 -16.06 -1.40
N SER A 87 5.75 -15.93 -1.94
CA SER A 87 6.98 -16.20 -1.19
C SER A 87 7.27 -15.15 -0.14
N ILE A 88 7.07 -13.86 -0.44
CA ILE A 88 7.21 -12.76 0.52
C ILE A 88 6.18 -12.89 1.63
N ALA A 89 4.91 -13.16 1.29
CA ALA A 89 3.83 -13.32 2.26
C ALA A 89 4.09 -14.48 3.21
N ARG A 90 4.59 -15.62 2.71
CA ARG A 90 5.03 -16.73 3.57
C ARG A 90 6.17 -16.34 4.50
N ALA A 91 7.19 -15.66 3.98
CA ALA A 91 8.35 -15.24 4.77
C ALA A 91 8.00 -14.22 5.87
N LEU A 92 7.00 -13.36 5.62
CA LEU A 92 6.54 -12.34 6.57
C LEU A 92 5.32 -12.78 7.39
N GLU A 93 4.87 -14.04 7.25
CA GLU A 93 3.65 -14.53 7.91
C GLU A 93 2.44 -13.59 7.68
N LEU A 94 2.19 -13.27 6.42
CA LEU A 94 1.07 -12.46 5.94
C LEU A 94 0.12 -13.34 5.13
N GLU A 95 -1.16 -13.00 5.14
CA GLU A 95 -2.10 -13.47 4.13
C GLU A 95 -1.79 -12.79 2.78
N ALA A 96 -1.94 -13.52 1.69
CA ALA A 96 -1.85 -12.94 0.35
C ALA A 96 -2.91 -13.55 -0.55
N VAL A 97 -3.77 -12.69 -1.08
CA VAL A 97 -4.83 -13.07 -1.99
C VAL A 97 -4.80 -12.20 -3.23
N ASP A 98 -5.37 -12.71 -4.31
CA ASP A 98 -5.69 -11.86 -5.45
C ASP A 98 -7.06 -11.18 -5.33
N ALA A 99 -7.41 -10.37 -6.33
CA ALA A 99 -8.68 -9.66 -6.39
C ALA A 99 -9.92 -10.58 -6.44
N GLU A 100 -9.75 -11.86 -6.76
CA GLU A 100 -10.80 -12.88 -6.81
C GLU A 100 -10.85 -13.71 -5.51
N GLY A 101 -9.93 -13.45 -4.57
CA GLY A 101 -9.81 -14.16 -3.30
C GLY A 101 -8.96 -15.43 -3.38
N ALA A 102 -8.29 -15.71 -4.50
CA ALA A 102 -7.42 -16.86 -4.63
C ALA A 102 -6.15 -16.67 -3.78
N ASP A 103 -5.80 -17.67 -2.97
CA ASP A 103 -4.60 -17.64 -2.13
C ASP A 103 -3.33 -17.70 -3.01
N LEU A 104 -2.48 -16.70 -2.85
CA LEU A 104 -1.23 -16.55 -3.61
C LEU A 104 -0.03 -17.23 -2.93
N ARG A 105 -0.18 -17.70 -1.69
CA ARG A 105 0.89 -18.37 -0.93
C ARG A 105 1.12 -19.80 -1.41
N THR A 106 0.11 -20.40 -2.02
CA THR A 106 0.18 -21.72 -2.63
C THR A 106 0.92 -21.62 -3.97
N PRO A 107 1.95 -22.44 -4.22
CA PRO A 107 2.56 -22.52 -5.53
C PRO A 107 1.49 -22.83 -6.58
N GLN A 108 1.32 -21.94 -7.56
CA GLN A 108 0.48 -22.22 -8.72
C GLN A 108 1.23 -23.24 -9.60
N PRO A 109 0.56 -24.32 -10.07
CA PRO A 109 1.18 -25.37 -10.88
C PRO A 109 1.64 -24.88 -12.26
#